data_AF-A0A2H0P9G6-F1
#
_entry.id   AF-A0A2H0P9G6-F1
#
_cell.length_a   1.000
_cell.length_b   1.000
_cell.length_c   1.000
_cell.angle_alpha   90.00
_cell.angle_beta   90.00
_cell.angle_gamma   90.00
#
_symmetry.space_group_name_H-M   'P 1'
#
loop_
_entity.id
_entity.type
_entity.pdbx_description
1 polymer ?
#
loop_
_entity_poly.entity_id
_entity_poly.type
_entity_poly.pdbx_seq_one_letter_code
_entity_poly.pdbx_strand_id
1 'polypeptide(L)'
;MKSDRISLACAAFCAFAAAWLFSPVLSHVFVNLEDYWLIVANPHLRGLSFSELGWMFTSLDYGTYQPLGWLAYAVIYAWQGLNPSAYHLGSWLTHAACAVLLYFVTVRILAESPVKKTGTDGAVSLAGAIAVLVWAFHPMSVEPVAWATGLPDLLATMFFLAAVLAYLPPPGTSSRKEAPRGTLGVCLLLYLVSGLFRWKGVSLPVVLLALDVVILRRDIRFGLLIEKLPFLAVAAAFGAVNAQSKLHLAPGHAVDAGLHTLAGPMFYLGKILVPVHLTVDYWIGRSPLQAGGFVLLTGALLWSRRARPAAAAWVCFAAALLPSLVMSFHGRVVAHDRSVYLPALSLAVALAGGLLALLRGGRLARAAALSASAGVLAIFIVLSRAQMPVWADSESLWRHVLVEPMPPDYSHLNLANALFEQGRREEAAAELSAQLRLFPGDRRAEGLARELRRPWGATSLDPRPALPYNH
;
A
#
# COMPACT_ATOMS: atom_id res chain seq x y z
N MET A 1 -28.60 11.52 -15.56
CA MET A 1 -28.78 10.34 -16.45
C MET A 1 -27.63 10.13 -17.44
N LYS A 2 -27.34 11.03 -18.40
CA LYS A 2 -26.24 10.80 -19.37
C LYS A 2 -24.84 10.90 -18.75
N SER A 3 -24.66 11.82 -17.80
CA SER A 3 -23.43 11.97 -16.99
C SER A 3 -23.16 10.74 -16.13
N ASP A 4 -24.20 10.21 -15.48
CA ASP A 4 -24.10 9.05 -14.59
C ASP A 4 -23.70 7.79 -15.36
N ARG A 5 -24.20 7.62 -16.60
CA ARG A 5 -23.83 6.51 -17.49
C ARG A 5 -22.36 6.55 -17.90
N ILE A 6 -21.84 7.73 -18.27
CA ILE A 6 -20.41 7.90 -18.61
C ILE A 6 -19.56 7.59 -17.39
N SER A 7 -19.98 8.09 -16.22
CA SER A 7 -19.22 7.87 -14.99
C SER A 7 -19.16 6.39 -14.60
N LEU A 8 -20.28 5.68 -14.70
CA LEU A 8 -20.33 4.24 -14.45
C LEU A 8 -19.49 3.44 -15.46
N ALA A 9 -19.51 3.82 -16.74
CA ALA A 9 -18.68 3.20 -17.77
C ALA A 9 -17.19 3.41 -17.51
N CYS A 10 -16.77 4.60 -17.11
CA CYS A 10 -15.39 4.88 -16.71
C CYS A 10 -14.97 4.07 -15.47
N ALA A 11 -15.84 3.97 -14.46
CA ALA A 11 -15.58 3.14 -13.28
C ALA A 11 -15.41 1.66 -13.63
N ALA A 12 -16.32 1.13 -14.45
CA ALA A 12 -16.25 -0.26 -14.94
C ALA A 12 -14.99 -0.50 -15.78
N PHE A 13 -14.60 0.46 -16.62
CA PHE A 13 -13.37 0.39 -17.38
C PHE A 13 -12.13 0.39 -16.46
N CYS A 14 -12.09 1.24 -15.43
CA CYS A 14 -10.98 1.22 -14.46
C CYS A 14 -10.87 -0.13 -13.75
N ALA A 15 -12.00 -0.71 -13.34
CA ALA A 15 -12.05 -2.03 -12.71
C ALA A 15 -11.51 -3.11 -13.67
N PHE A 16 -12.05 -3.16 -14.89
CA PHE A 16 -11.66 -4.12 -15.91
C PHE A 16 -10.18 -3.99 -16.27
N ALA A 17 -9.69 -2.77 -16.46
CA ALA A 17 -8.31 -2.50 -16.85
C ALA A 17 -7.32 -2.90 -15.75
N ALA A 18 -7.62 -2.59 -14.48
CA ALA A 18 -6.82 -3.03 -13.34
C ALA A 18 -6.83 -4.56 -13.22
N ALA A 19 -8.01 -5.19 -13.31
CA ALA A 19 -8.16 -6.64 -13.30
C ALA A 19 -7.38 -7.31 -14.44
N TRP A 20 -7.45 -6.78 -15.66
CA TRP A 20 -6.72 -7.30 -16.82
C TRP A 20 -5.20 -7.15 -16.65
N LEU A 21 -4.71 -6.01 -16.14
CA LEU A 21 -3.28 -5.80 -15.98
C LEU A 21 -2.69 -6.83 -15.02
N PHE A 22 -3.33 -7.03 -13.86
CA PHE A 22 -2.85 -7.86 -12.76
C PHE A 22 -3.31 -9.32 -12.82
N SER A 23 -4.03 -9.77 -13.85
CA SER A 23 -4.48 -11.17 -13.93
C SER A 23 -3.38 -12.24 -13.79
N PRO A 24 -2.10 -12.02 -14.20
CA PRO A 24 -1.05 -13.02 -14.00
C PRO A 24 -0.81 -13.40 -12.53
N VAL A 25 -1.11 -12.52 -11.57
CA VAL A 25 -0.90 -12.82 -10.14
C VAL A 25 -1.73 -14.00 -9.65
N LEU A 26 -2.81 -14.35 -10.35
CA LEU A 26 -3.67 -15.48 -10.00
C LEU A 26 -2.98 -16.84 -10.16
N SER A 27 -1.89 -16.91 -10.93
CA SER A 27 -1.08 -18.12 -11.09
C SER A 27 0.17 -18.15 -10.20
N HIS A 28 0.38 -17.15 -9.35
CA HIS A 28 1.52 -17.10 -8.44
C HIS A 28 1.35 -18.07 -7.27
N VAL A 29 2.46 -18.42 -6.63
CA VAL A 29 2.49 -19.22 -5.40
C VAL A 29 2.89 -18.38 -4.20
N PHE A 30 2.72 -18.92 -2.99
CA PHE A 30 3.24 -18.26 -1.79
C PHE A 30 4.75 -18.12 -1.86
N VAL A 31 5.25 -16.94 -1.53
CA VAL A 31 6.68 -16.67 -1.42
C VAL A 31 7.16 -16.94 0.01
N ASN A 32 8.36 -17.47 0.18
CA ASN A 32 8.95 -17.79 1.49
C ASN A 32 9.49 -16.53 2.22
N LEU A 33 8.67 -15.48 2.21
CA LEU A 33 8.79 -14.25 2.97
C LEU A 33 7.73 -14.29 4.09
N GLU A 34 6.88 -13.27 4.25
CA GLU A 34 5.86 -13.29 5.30
C GLU A 34 4.67 -14.22 4.98
N ASP A 35 4.43 -14.59 3.71
CA ASP A 35 3.32 -15.51 3.35
C ASP A 35 3.46 -16.85 4.09
N TYR A 36 4.68 -17.36 4.24
CA TYR A 36 4.90 -18.59 4.97
C TYR A 36 4.42 -18.46 6.42
N TRP A 37 4.89 -17.45 7.14
CA TRP A 37 4.61 -17.31 8.57
C TRP A 37 3.18 -16.86 8.88
N LEU A 38 2.63 -15.97 8.07
CA LEU A 38 1.33 -15.38 8.31
C LEU A 38 0.19 -16.27 7.80
N ILE A 39 0.43 -17.08 6.76
CA ILE A 39 -0.60 -17.88 6.08
C ILE A 39 -0.30 -19.39 6.16
N VAL A 40 0.85 -19.85 5.68
CA VAL A 40 1.14 -21.29 5.46
C VAL A 40 1.41 -22.04 6.77
N ALA A 41 2.20 -21.46 7.67
CA ALA A 41 2.60 -22.06 8.93
C ALA A 41 1.71 -21.63 10.11
N ASN A 42 0.78 -20.69 9.90
CA ASN A 42 -0.06 -20.16 10.96
C ASN A 42 -1.19 -21.15 11.34
N PRO A 43 -1.14 -21.78 12.53
CA PRO A 43 -2.17 -22.75 12.93
C PRO A 43 -3.52 -22.09 13.23
N HIS A 44 -3.54 -20.80 13.56
CA HIS A 44 -4.76 -20.08 13.95
C HIS A 44 -5.67 -19.75 12.76
N LEU A 45 -5.22 -19.98 11.54
CA LEU A 45 -6.04 -19.83 10.34
C LEU A 45 -6.79 -21.11 9.94
N ARG A 46 -6.61 -22.19 10.70
CA ARG A 46 -7.14 -23.52 10.37
C ARG A 46 -8.59 -23.74 10.83
N GLY A 47 -9.26 -22.69 11.30
CA GLY A 47 -10.64 -22.76 11.81
C GLY A 47 -11.28 -21.39 12.06
N LEU A 48 -12.56 -21.42 12.44
CA LEU A 48 -13.39 -20.24 12.78
C LEU A 48 -14.11 -20.43 14.12
N SER A 49 -13.57 -21.25 15.04
CA SER A 49 -14.15 -21.42 16.36
C SER A 49 -13.87 -20.21 17.25
N PHE A 50 -14.49 -20.17 18.43
CA PHE A 50 -14.29 -19.06 19.37
C PHE A 50 -12.82 -18.89 19.81
N SER A 51 -12.02 -19.95 19.82
CA SER A 51 -10.60 -19.84 20.16
C SER A 51 -9.80 -19.14 19.06
N GLU A 52 -9.99 -19.50 17.78
CA GLU A 52 -9.33 -18.82 16.67
C GLU A 52 -9.81 -17.37 16.57
N LEU A 53 -11.12 -17.12 16.65
CA LEU A 53 -11.66 -15.75 16.66
C LEU A 53 -11.11 -14.93 17.84
N GLY A 54 -11.02 -15.52 19.03
CA GLY A 54 -10.40 -14.89 20.19
C GLY A 54 -8.96 -14.49 19.91
N TRP A 55 -8.16 -15.38 19.33
CA TRP A 55 -6.78 -15.08 18.93
C TRP A 55 -6.72 -13.95 17.89
N MET A 56 -7.57 -13.98 16.86
CA MET A 56 -7.57 -12.95 15.80
C MET A 56 -7.79 -11.54 16.35
N PHE A 57 -8.66 -11.40 17.37
CA PHE A 57 -9.01 -10.10 17.97
C PHE A 57 -8.14 -9.68 19.16
N THR A 58 -7.18 -10.51 19.59
CA THR A 58 -6.34 -10.20 20.77
C THR A 58 -4.83 -10.34 20.51
N SER A 59 -4.43 -11.09 19.49
CA SER A 59 -3.03 -11.37 19.22
C SER A 59 -2.28 -10.16 18.65
N LEU A 60 -1.04 -10.02 19.09
CA LEU A 60 -0.03 -9.11 18.53
C LEU A 60 1.11 -9.88 17.86
N ASP A 61 0.93 -11.19 17.64
CA ASP A 61 1.90 -12.07 17.01
C ASP A 61 2.26 -11.57 15.60
N TYR A 62 3.46 -11.93 15.14
CA TYR A 62 3.99 -11.54 13.84
C TYR A 62 4.05 -10.01 13.60
N GLY A 63 3.94 -9.20 14.65
CA GLY A 63 4.25 -7.76 14.58
C GLY A 63 3.18 -6.95 13.91
N THR A 64 1.94 -7.43 13.96
CA THR A 64 0.78 -6.73 13.40
C THR A 64 -0.48 -7.05 14.20
N TYR A 65 -1.32 -6.04 14.38
CA TYR A 65 -2.71 -6.21 14.80
C TYR A 65 -3.63 -6.04 13.59
N GLN A 66 -4.30 -7.12 13.19
CA GLN A 66 -5.15 -7.16 11.99
C GLN A 66 -6.35 -8.14 12.11
N PRO A 67 -7.26 -7.96 13.07
CA PRO A 67 -8.32 -8.95 13.32
C PRO A 67 -9.13 -9.36 12.10
N LEU A 68 -9.57 -8.38 11.30
CA LEU A 68 -10.34 -8.68 10.09
C LEU A 68 -9.44 -9.20 8.95
N GLY A 69 -8.14 -8.87 8.97
CA GLY A 69 -7.16 -9.47 8.07
C GLY A 69 -6.98 -10.95 8.33
N TRP A 70 -6.85 -11.34 9.60
CA TRP A 70 -6.81 -12.75 9.99
C TRP A 70 -8.10 -13.49 9.65
N LEU A 71 -9.24 -12.88 9.92
CA LEU A 71 -10.54 -13.44 9.56
C LEU A 71 -10.67 -13.65 8.05
N ALA A 72 -10.21 -12.70 7.23
CA ALA A 72 -10.22 -12.85 5.78
C ALA A 72 -9.40 -14.06 5.33
N TYR A 73 -8.20 -14.25 5.90
CA TYR A 73 -7.39 -15.43 5.59
C TYR A 73 -8.00 -16.74 6.05
N ALA A 74 -8.62 -16.77 7.23
CA ALA A 74 -9.30 -17.97 7.73
C ALA A 74 -10.54 -18.31 6.90
N VAL A 75 -11.28 -17.32 6.41
CA VAL A 75 -12.40 -17.54 5.48
C VAL A 75 -11.92 -18.10 4.15
N ILE A 76 -10.82 -17.58 3.60
CA ILE A 76 -10.21 -18.14 2.37
C ILE A 76 -9.74 -19.57 2.62
N TYR A 77 -9.08 -19.83 3.75
CA TYR A 77 -8.64 -21.18 4.13
C TYR A 77 -9.83 -22.14 4.26
N ALA A 78 -10.92 -21.74 4.91
CA ALA A 78 -12.12 -22.56 5.03
C ALA A 78 -12.77 -22.87 3.68
N TRP A 79 -12.58 -22.00 2.67
CA TRP A 79 -13.11 -22.19 1.32
C TRP A 79 -12.21 -23.06 0.42
N GLN A 80 -10.89 -22.80 0.40
CA GLN A 80 -9.94 -23.36 -0.58
C GLN A 80 -8.64 -23.92 0.03
N GLY A 81 -8.54 -23.99 1.36
CA GLY A 81 -7.32 -24.42 2.05
C GLY A 81 -6.13 -23.51 1.74
N LEU A 82 -4.94 -24.11 1.56
CA LEU A 82 -3.70 -23.41 1.20
C LEU A 82 -3.51 -23.26 -0.33
N ASN A 83 -4.60 -23.11 -1.09
CA ASN A 83 -4.51 -22.81 -2.52
C ASN A 83 -4.10 -21.33 -2.72
N PRO A 84 -2.88 -21.01 -3.21
CA PRO A 84 -2.39 -19.63 -3.31
C PRO A 84 -3.28 -18.76 -4.20
N SER A 85 -3.83 -19.33 -5.27
CA SER A 85 -4.69 -18.60 -6.20
C SER A 85 -5.92 -17.96 -5.54
N ALA A 86 -6.45 -18.56 -4.47
CA ALA A 86 -7.59 -18.01 -3.72
C ALA A 86 -7.21 -16.75 -2.91
N TYR A 87 -5.98 -16.69 -2.41
CA TYR A 87 -5.46 -15.52 -1.69
C TYR A 87 -5.14 -14.39 -2.66
N HIS A 88 -4.48 -14.70 -3.78
CA HIS A 88 -4.23 -13.72 -4.84
C HIS A 88 -5.53 -13.23 -5.48
N LEU A 89 -6.57 -14.07 -5.61
CA LEU A 89 -7.89 -13.67 -6.08
C LEU A 89 -8.50 -12.59 -5.17
N GLY A 90 -8.38 -12.75 -3.85
CA GLY A 90 -8.79 -11.73 -2.89
C GLY A 90 -8.09 -10.39 -3.14
N SER A 91 -6.76 -10.40 -3.29
CA SER A 91 -5.98 -9.18 -3.57
C SER A 91 -6.36 -8.55 -4.91
N TRP A 92 -6.47 -9.36 -5.96
CA TRP A 92 -6.81 -8.95 -7.31
C TRP A 92 -8.20 -8.29 -7.40
N LEU A 93 -9.22 -8.90 -6.80
CA LEU A 93 -10.57 -8.31 -6.71
C LEU A 93 -10.57 -7.01 -5.90
N THR A 94 -9.85 -6.98 -4.78
CA THR A 94 -9.80 -5.81 -3.90
C THR A 94 -9.08 -4.63 -4.57
N HIS A 95 -8.03 -4.88 -5.36
CA HIS A 95 -7.37 -3.84 -6.14
C HIS A 95 -8.30 -3.21 -7.17
N ALA A 96 -9.06 -4.03 -7.91
CA ALA A 96 -10.08 -3.55 -8.84
C ALA A 96 -11.18 -2.74 -8.13
N ALA A 97 -11.63 -3.18 -6.96
CA ALA A 97 -12.59 -2.44 -6.13
C ALA A 97 -12.03 -1.10 -5.64
N CYS A 98 -10.75 -1.05 -5.24
CA CYS A 98 -10.07 0.19 -4.88
C CYS A 98 -10.01 1.17 -6.05
N ALA A 99 -9.75 0.70 -7.28
CA ALA A 99 -9.78 1.56 -8.48
C ALA A 99 -11.18 2.17 -8.71
N VAL A 100 -12.24 1.41 -8.50
CA VAL A 100 -13.63 1.91 -8.59
C VAL A 100 -13.91 2.97 -7.53
N LEU A 101 -13.58 2.70 -6.26
CA LEU A 101 -13.81 3.65 -5.17
C LEU A 101 -12.97 4.92 -5.35
N LEU A 102 -11.69 4.79 -5.74
CA LEU A 102 -10.83 5.93 -6.02
C LEU A 102 -11.38 6.77 -7.18
N TYR A 103 -11.91 6.14 -8.23
CA TYR A 103 -12.55 6.84 -9.33
C TYR A 103 -13.73 7.69 -8.83
N PHE A 104 -14.62 7.13 -8.02
CA PHE A 104 -15.74 7.89 -7.46
C PHE A 104 -15.27 9.00 -6.52
N VAL A 105 -14.33 8.73 -5.61
CA VAL A 105 -13.72 9.76 -4.76
C VAL A 105 -13.14 10.90 -5.59
N THR A 106 -12.39 10.58 -6.64
CA THR A 106 -11.74 11.55 -7.53
C THR A 106 -12.77 12.42 -8.24
N VAL A 107 -13.76 11.81 -8.90
CA VAL A 107 -14.80 12.57 -9.63
C VAL A 107 -15.61 13.45 -8.68
N ARG A 108 -15.88 12.96 -7.46
CA ARG A 108 -16.62 13.73 -6.42
C ARG A 108 -15.82 14.93 -5.95
N ILE A 109 -14.52 14.76 -5.70
CA ILE A 109 -13.61 15.87 -5.34
C ILE A 109 -13.52 16.89 -6.48
N LEU A 110 -13.35 16.42 -7.73
CA LEU A 110 -13.25 17.31 -8.89
C LEU A 110 -14.56 18.07 -9.16
N ALA A 111 -15.71 17.47 -8.90
CA ALA A 111 -17.02 18.10 -9.07
C ALA A 111 -17.26 19.26 -8.08
N GLU A 112 -16.71 19.17 -6.87
CA GLU A 112 -16.78 20.23 -5.85
C GLU A 112 -15.68 21.32 -6.03
N SER A 113 -14.69 21.06 -6.88
CA SER A 113 -13.55 21.97 -7.10
C SER A 113 -13.96 23.26 -7.86
N PRO A 114 -13.40 24.44 -7.52
CA PRO A 114 -13.70 25.72 -8.18
C PRO A 114 -13.38 25.83 -9.68
N VAL A 115 -12.78 24.81 -10.30
CA VAL A 115 -12.42 24.84 -11.73
C VAL A 115 -13.70 25.09 -12.54
N LYS A 116 -13.75 26.26 -13.22
CA LYS A 116 -14.92 26.80 -13.97
C LYS A 116 -15.89 25.69 -14.42
N LYS A 117 -17.15 25.76 -13.96
CA LYS A 117 -18.28 24.89 -14.34
C LYS A 117 -18.71 25.04 -15.82
N THR A 118 -17.77 25.33 -16.72
CA THR A 118 -18.04 25.43 -18.15
C THR A 118 -17.60 24.12 -18.80
N GLY A 119 -18.58 23.29 -19.20
CA GLY A 119 -18.37 22.26 -20.21
C GLY A 119 -17.96 20.88 -19.72
N THR A 120 -18.91 19.96 -19.88
CA THR A 120 -18.82 18.49 -20.01
C THR A 120 -18.39 17.69 -18.79
N ASP A 121 -19.36 16.98 -18.19
CA ASP A 121 -19.15 15.88 -17.23
C ASP A 121 -18.14 14.84 -17.75
N GLY A 122 -18.03 14.69 -19.08
CA GLY A 122 -17.07 13.78 -19.70
C GLY A 122 -15.60 14.13 -19.48
N ALA A 123 -15.22 15.41 -19.35
CA ALA A 123 -13.83 15.78 -19.06
C ALA A 123 -13.41 15.42 -17.63
N VAL A 124 -14.35 15.55 -16.67
CA VAL A 124 -14.13 15.15 -15.28
C VAL A 124 -14.00 13.64 -15.19
N SER A 125 -14.92 12.89 -15.81
CA SER A 125 -14.86 11.43 -15.89
C SER A 125 -13.57 10.94 -16.54
N LEU A 126 -13.15 11.53 -17.67
CA LEU A 126 -11.91 11.14 -18.35
C LEU A 126 -10.66 11.45 -17.53
N ALA A 127 -10.56 12.64 -16.93
CA ALA A 127 -9.43 13.00 -16.08
C ALA A 127 -9.33 12.08 -14.85
N GLY A 128 -10.47 11.77 -14.23
CA GLY A 128 -10.54 10.84 -13.11
C GLY A 128 -10.12 9.43 -13.51
N ALA A 129 -10.63 8.92 -14.64
CA ALA A 129 -10.28 7.60 -15.14
C ALA A 129 -8.78 7.48 -15.45
N ILE A 130 -8.20 8.46 -16.17
CA ILE A 130 -6.77 8.46 -16.49
C ILE A 130 -5.94 8.46 -15.20
N ALA A 131 -6.25 9.32 -14.23
CA ALA A 131 -5.46 9.40 -13.00
C ALA A 131 -5.56 8.12 -12.15
N VAL A 132 -6.75 7.52 -12.08
CA VAL A 132 -6.96 6.23 -11.41
C VAL A 132 -6.16 5.12 -12.10
N LEU A 133 -6.14 5.08 -13.43
CA LEU A 133 -5.36 4.10 -14.18
C LEU A 133 -3.86 4.31 -13.98
N VAL A 134 -3.38 5.56 -13.90
CA VAL A 134 -1.97 5.84 -13.58
C VAL A 134 -1.59 5.30 -12.20
N TRP A 135 -2.48 5.41 -11.20
CA TRP A 135 -2.27 4.81 -9.88
C TRP A 135 -2.38 3.28 -9.89
N ALA A 136 -3.43 2.74 -10.52
CA ALA A 136 -3.69 1.32 -10.56
C ALA A 136 -2.57 0.58 -11.30
N PHE A 137 -2.11 1.13 -12.43
CA PHE A 137 -1.10 0.50 -13.27
C PHE A 137 0.33 0.69 -12.78
N HIS A 138 0.53 1.50 -11.73
CA HIS A 138 1.85 1.85 -11.23
C HIS A 138 2.65 0.59 -10.83
N PRO A 139 3.93 0.44 -11.21
CA PRO A 139 4.71 -0.78 -10.90
C PRO A 139 4.85 -1.09 -9.40
N MET A 140 4.88 -0.07 -8.55
CA MET A 140 4.86 -0.25 -7.09
C MET A 140 3.55 -0.84 -6.53
N SER A 141 2.47 -0.89 -7.34
CA SER A 141 1.23 -1.60 -6.98
C SER A 141 1.37 -3.12 -7.17
N VAL A 142 2.44 -3.61 -7.79
CA VAL A 142 2.70 -5.05 -7.96
C VAL A 142 2.90 -5.76 -6.64
N GLU A 143 3.78 -5.27 -5.77
CA GLU A 143 4.00 -5.89 -4.46
C GLU A 143 2.67 -6.11 -3.69
N PRO A 144 1.86 -5.08 -3.38
CA PRO A 144 0.66 -5.29 -2.56
C PRO A 144 -0.40 -6.20 -3.20
N VAL A 145 -0.39 -6.38 -4.53
CA VAL A 145 -1.35 -7.22 -5.25
C VAL A 145 -0.84 -8.66 -5.43
N ALA A 146 0.45 -8.82 -5.72
CA ALA A 146 1.09 -10.11 -5.97
C ALA A 146 1.55 -10.82 -4.69
N TRP A 147 1.81 -10.10 -3.61
CA TRP A 147 2.13 -10.65 -2.29
C TRP A 147 0.84 -11.09 -1.58
N ALA A 148 0.69 -12.37 -1.26
CA ALA A 148 -0.56 -12.89 -0.67
C ALA A 148 -0.87 -12.26 0.69
N THR A 149 0.18 -11.94 1.45
CA THR A 149 0.10 -11.20 2.71
C THR A 149 -0.39 -9.74 2.52
N GLY A 150 -0.40 -9.21 1.29
CA GLY A 150 -0.85 -7.85 1.00
C GLY A 150 -2.36 -7.62 1.13
N LEU A 151 -3.18 -8.68 1.15
CA LEU A 151 -4.65 -8.58 1.13
C LEU A 151 -5.23 -7.64 2.21
N PRO A 152 -4.86 -7.72 3.51
CA PRO A 152 -5.32 -6.80 4.54
C PRO A 152 -4.99 -5.34 4.26
N ASP A 153 -3.84 -5.03 3.64
CA ASP A 153 -3.51 -3.65 3.25
C ASP A 153 -4.44 -3.13 2.16
N LEU A 154 -4.80 -3.99 1.19
CA LEU A 154 -5.74 -3.66 0.12
C LEU A 154 -7.16 -3.46 0.68
N LEU A 155 -7.62 -4.35 1.57
CA LEU A 155 -8.93 -4.24 2.20
C LEU A 155 -9.01 -3.00 3.10
N ALA A 156 -7.97 -2.71 3.88
CA ALA A 156 -7.87 -1.48 4.65
C ALA A 156 -8.00 -0.25 3.74
N THR A 157 -7.32 -0.25 2.59
CA THR A 157 -7.40 0.83 1.59
C THR A 157 -8.80 0.96 0.97
N MET A 158 -9.47 -0.15 0.66
CA MET A 158 -10.83 -0.17 0.15
C MET A 158 -11.80 0.50 1.13
N PHE A 159 -11.77 0.10 2.41
CA PHE A 159 -12.61 0.69 3.44
C PHE A 159 -12.24 2.15 3.76
N PHE A 160 -10.96 2.51 3.66
CA PHE A 160 -10.50 3.89 3.76
C PHE A 160 -11.12 4.77 2.66
N LEU A 161 -11.07 4.33 1.40
CA LEU A 161 -11.68 5.04 0.28
C LEU A 161 -13.20 5.12 0.42
N ALA A 162 -13.85 4.05 0.91
CA ALA A 162 -15.28 4.05 1.19
C ALA A 162 -15.64 5.07 2.29
N ALA A 163 -14.82 5.19 3.35
CA ALA A 163 -15.00 6.20 4.39
C ALA A 163 -14.87 7.62 3.82
N VAL A 164 -13.85 7.88 3.01
CA VAL A 164 -13.69 9.16 2.30
C VAL A 164 -14.90 9.46 1.40
N LEU A 165 -15.39 8.47 0.66
CA LEU A 165 -16.55 8.65 -0.22
C LEU A 165 -17.83 8.95 0.57
N ALA A 166 -18.05 8.27 1.70
CA ALA A 166 -19.16 8.54 2.61
C ALA A 166 -19.09 9.95 3.22
N TYR A 167 -17.87 10.47 3.42
CA TYR A 167 -17.66 11.82 3.93
C TYR A 167 -18.01 12.93 2.92
N LEU A 168 -17.94 12.65 1.62
CA LEU A 168 -18.11 13.65 0.55
C LEU A 168 -19.57 13.85 0.09
N PRO A 169 -20.05 15.10 -0.12
CA PRO A 169 -21.37 15.49 -0.70
C PRO A 169 -22.52 14.56 -0.29
N PRO A 170 -23.72 14.47 -0.91
CA PRO A 170 -24.00 13.87 -2.24
C PRO A 170 -23.81 14.81 -3.45
N PRO A 171 -23.94 14.33 -4.70
CA PRO A 171 -23.94 15.21 -5.87
C PRO A 171 -25.15 16.15 -5.82
N GLY A 172 -24.94 17.44 -6.15
CA GLY A 172 -26.04 18.42 -6.21
C GLY A 172 -26.47 19.00 -4.86
N THR A 173 -25.89 18.57 -3.74
CA THR A 173 -26.15 19.15 -2.40
C THR A 173 -25.08 20.15 -1.96
N SER A 174 -24.34 20.72 -2.92
CA SER A 174 -23.12 21.53 -2.75
C SER A 174 -23.31 22.85 -1.98
N SER A 175 -24.50 23.15 -1.48
CA SER A 175 -24.80 24.33 -0.67
C SER A 175 -24.62 24.10 0.84
N ARG A 176 -24.45 22.85 1.30
CA ARG A 176 -24.28 22.54 2.72
C ARG A 176 -22.83 22.71 3.14
N LYS A 177 -22.58 23.66 4.05
CA LYS A 177 -21.31 23.83 4.78
C LYS A 177 -21.06 22.75 5.85
N GLU A 178 -21.89 21.70 5.87
CA GLU A 178 -21.89 20.65 6.90
C GLU A 178 -22.04 19.27 6.25
N ALA A 179 -21.26 18.30 6.72
CA ALA A 179 -21.49 16.90 6.41
C ALA A 179 -22.83 16.44 7.04
N PRO A 180 -23.69 15.69 6.33
CA PRO A 180 -24.89 15.13 6.93
C PRO A 180 -24.51 14.29 8.16
N ARG A 181 -25.11 14.55 9.34
CA ARG A 181 -24.76 13.84 10.58
C ARG A 181 -24.82 12.31 10.44
N GLY A 182 -25.73 11.79 9.62
CA GLY A 182 -25.83 10.36 9.31
C GLY A 182 -24.64 9.79 8.51
N THR A 183 -23.96 10.60 7.69
CA THR A 183 -22.80 10.12 6.92
C THR A 183 -21.51 10.13 7.72
N LEU A 184 -21.41 10.95 8.77
CA LEU A 184 -20.27 10.92 9.70
C LEU A 184 -20.16 9.60 10.46
N GLY A 185 -21.30 9.06 10.93
CA GLY A 185 -21.33 7.75 11.60
C GLY A 185 -20.90 6.61 10.68
N VAL A 186 -21.38 6.61 9.43
CA VAL A 186 -20.97 5.64 8.40
C VAL A 186 -19.48 5.77 8.07
N CYS A 187 -18.97 7.00 7.90
CA CYS A 187 -17.55 7.25 7.68
C CYS A 187 -16.68 6.72 8.83
N LEU A 188 -17.09 6.99 10.08
CA LEU A 188 -16.38 6.49 11.26
C LEU A 188 -16.38 4.96 11.34
N LEU A 189 -17.52 4.32 11.04
CA LEU A 189 -17.62 2.86 11.01
C LEU A 189 -16.72 2.25 9.94
N LEU A 190 -16.75 2.76 8.71
CA LEU A 190 -15.90 2.30 7.62
C LEU A 190 -14.42 2.50 7.95
N TYR A 191 -14.08 3.59 8.63
CA TYR A 191 -12.72 3.85 9.10
C TYR A 191 -12.27 2.88 10.20
N LEU A 192 -13.14 2.57 11.17
CA LEU A 192 -12.89 1.53 12.17
C LEU A 192 -12.61 0.17 11.50
N VAL A 193 -13.43 -0.21 10.53
CA VAL A 193 -13.26 -1.45 9.75
C VAL A 193 -11.93 -1.43 8.99
N SER A 194 -11.56 -0.29 8.37
CA SER A 194 -10.26 -0.12 7.71
C SER A 194 -9.10 -0.41 8.68
N GLY A 195 -9.12 0.18 9.89
CA GLY A 195 -8.10 -0.04 10.91
C GLY A 195 -8.02 -1.49 11.41
N LEU A 196 -9.16 -2.20 11.48
CA LEU A 196 -9.22 -3.62 11.85
C LEU A 196 -8.63 -4.57 10.78
N PHE A 197 -8.55 -4.14 9.52
CA PHE A 197 -7.77 -4.85 8.51
C PHE A 197 -6.29 -4.50 8.60
N ARG A 198 -5.96 -3.21 8.69
CA ARG A 198 -4.58 -2.75 8.90
C ARG A 198 -4.50 -1.32 9.43
N TRP A 199 -3.52 -1.07 10.28
CA TRP A 199 -3.19 0.25 10.84
C TRP A 199 -2.82 1.34 9.81
N LYS A 200 -2.53 1.01 8.54
CA LYS A 200 -2.08 2.00 7.54
C LYS A 200 -3.07 3.15 7.31
N GLY A 201 -4.36 2.98 7.66
CA GLY A 201 -5.40 4.00 7.54
C GLY A 201 -5.33 5.17 8.53
N VAL A 202 -4.40 5.17 9.51
CA VAL A 202 -4.33 6.18 10.60
C VAL A 202 -4.27 7.65 10.16
N SER A 203 -3.97 7.91 8.88
CA SER A 203 -3.93 9.25 8.30
C SER A 203 -5.29 9.85 7.94
N LEU A 204 -6.40 9.09 8.05
CA LEU A 204 -7.73 9.57 7.65
C LEU A 204 -8.12 10.92 8.27
N PRO A 205 -7.90 11.21 9.57
CA PRO A 205 -8.26 12.52 10.14
C PRO A 205 -7.62 13.70 9.39
N VAL A 206 -6.37 13.55 8.94
CA VAL A 206 -5.67 14.55 8.14
C VAL A 206 -6.31 14.71 6.78
N VAL A 207 -6.69 13.60 6.13
CA VAL A 207 -7.41 13.62 4.85
C VAL A 207 -8.76 14.33 4.98
N LEU A 208 -9.53 14.05 6.02
CA LEU A 208 -10.83 14.70 6.25
C LEU A 208 -10.67 16.21 6.46
N LEU A 209 -9.68 16.63 7.26
CA LEU A 209 -9.38 18.05 7.45
C LEU A 209 -8.95 18.74 6.15
N ALA A 210 -8.12 18.07 5.34
CA ALA A 210 -7.69 18.59 4.04
C ALA A 210 -8.90 18.77 3.09
N LEU A 211 -9.81 17.80 3.06
CA LEU A 211 -11.07 17.88 2.32
C LEU A 211 -11.96 19.02 2.83
N ASP A 212 -12.13 19.14 4.14
CA ASP A 212 -12.92 20.21 4.76
C ASP A 212 -12.44 21.59 4.34
N VAL A 213 -11.13 21.84 4.43
CA VAL A 213 -10.55 23.16 4.18
C VAL A 213 -10.48 23.48 2.69
N VAL A 214 -10.03 22.55 1.87
CA VAL A 214 -9.67 22.84 0.47
C VAL A 214 -10.82 22.54 -0.50
N ILE A 215 -11.56 21.47 -0.26
CA ILE A 215 -12.65 21.04 -1.16
C ILE A 215 -13.98 21.59 -0.67
N LEU A 216 -14.34 21.38 0.59
CA LEU A 216 -15.62 21.79 1.17
C LEU A 216 -15.62 23.24 1.68
N ARG A 217 -14.44 23.87 1.78
CA ARG A 217 -14.25 25.27 2.20
C ARG A 217 -14.89 25.60 3.55
N ARG A 218 -14.80 24.66 4.49
CA ARG A 218 -15.20 24.86 5.89
C ARG A 218 -14.09 25.59 6.62
N ASP A 219 -14.48 26.55 7.47
CA ASP A 219 -13.54 27.24 8.33
C ASP A 219 -13.08 26.31 9.46
N ILE A 220 -11.78 26.34 9.79
CA ILE A 220 -11.26 25.63 10.96
C ILE A 220 -11.71 26.35 12.23
N ARG A 221 -12.83 25.90 12.78
CA ARG A 221 -13.39 26.37 14.05
C ARG A 221 -13.40 25.23 15.06
N PHE A 222 -13.52 25.56 16.35
CA PHE A 222 -13.50 24.56 17.43
C PHE A 222 -14.51 23.41 17.21
N GLY A 223 -15.72 23.70 16.71
CA GLY A 223 -16.71 22.67 16.39
C GLY A 223 -16.26 21.68 15.30
N LEU A 224 -15.50 22.13 14.30
CA LEU A 224 -14.94 21.24 13.27
C LEU A 224 -13.88 20.31 13.87
N LEU A 225 -13.05 20.81 14.79
CA LEU A 225 -12.03 20.01 15.45
C LEU A 225 -12.66 18.95 16.37
N ILE A 226 -13.75 19.31 17.08
CA ILE A 226 -14.53 18.35 17.88
C ILE A 226 -15.09 17.23 17.01
N GLU A 227 -15.61 17.55 15.81
CA GLU A 227 -16.10 16.55 14.85
C GLU A 227 -15.02 15.52 14.47
N LYS A 228 -13.73 15.88 14.55
CA LYS A 228 -12.60 14.98 14.23
C LYS A 228 -12.09 14.18 15.42
N LEU A 229 -12.49 14.50 16.65
CA LEU A 229 -12.01 13.79 17.84
C LEU A 229 -12.27 12.27 17.78
N PRO A 230 -13.45 11.78 17.35
CA PRO A 230 -13.67 10.33 17.22
C PRO A 230 -12.69 9.68 16.23
N PHE A 231 -12.42 10.34 15.09
CA PHE A 231 -11.47 9.84 14.10
C PHE A 231 -10.03 9.86 14.62
N LEU A 232 -9.65 10.90 15.35
CA LEU A 232 -8.34 10.99 16.01
C LEU A 232 -8.18 9.91 17.08
N ALA A 233 -9.22 9.61 17.86
CA ALA A 233 -9.20 8.55 18.85
C ALA A 233 -8.97 7.18 18.20
N VAL A 234 -9.64 6.90 17.07
CA VAL A 234 -9.41 5.67 16.29
C VAL A 234 -8.00 5.60 15.73
N ALA A 235 -7.49 6.70 15.16
CA ALA A 235 -6.11 6.77 14.67
C ALA A 235 -5.10 6.51 15.80
N ALA A 236 -5.29 7.13 16.96
CA ALA A 236 -4.43 6.96 18.13
C ALA A 236 -4.46 5.52 18.65
N ALA A 237 -5.65 4.90 18.73
CA ALA A 237 -5.80 3.52 19.19
C ALA A 237 -5.05 2.53 18.27
N PHE A 238 -5.30 2.55 16.96
CA PHE A 238 -4.60 1.64 16.04
C PHE A 238 -3.11 1.95 15.93
N GLY A 239 -2.72 3.23 15.97
CA GLY A 239 -1.31 3.64 16.01
C GLY A 239 -0.59 3.10 17.24
N ALA A 240 -1.20 3.21 18.42
CA ALA A 240 -0.65 2.71 19.69
C ALA A 240 -0.52 1.19 19.70
N VAL A 241 -1.56 0.46 19.28
CA VAL A 241 -1.53 -1.01 19.21
C VAL A 241 -0.45 -1.50 18.24
N ASN A 242 -0.31 -0.86 17.08
CA ASN A 242 0.76 -1.21 16.13
C ASN A 242 2.16 -0.92 16.72
N ALA A 243 2.35 0.23 17.37
CA ALA A 243 3.60 0.54 18.04
C ALA A 243 3.95 -0.49 19.13
N GLN A 244 2.96 -0.90 19.94
CA GLN A 244 3.12 -1.92 20.96
C GLN A 244 3.52 -3.29 20.36
N SER A 245 2.83 -3.74 19.31
CA SER A 245 3.13 -5.01 18.63
C SER A 245 4.57 -5.06 18.11
N LYS A 246 5.06 -3.94 17.59
CA LYS A 246 6.42 -3.83 17.04
C LYS A 246 7.49 -3.79 18.12
N LEU A 247 7.25 -3.10 19.24
CA LEU A 247 8.13 -3.13 20.42
C LEU A 247 8.23 -4.53 21.02
N HIS A 248 7.15 -5.33 20.97
CA HIS A 248 7.12 -6.69 21.49
C HIS A 248 8.00 -7.66 20.67
N LEU A 249 7.92 -7.60 19.33
CA LEU A 249 8.67 -8.50 18.47
C LEU A 249 10.18 -8.26 18.48
N ALA A 250 10.61 -7.02 18.67
CA ALA A 250 12.01 -6.68 18.54
C ALA A 250 12.39 -5.54 19.51
N PRO A 251 12.78 -5.88 20.75
CA PRO A 251 13.25 -4.91 21.73
C PRO A 251 14.53 -4.21 21.23
N GLY A 252 14.46 -2.92 20.90
CA GLY A 252 15.55 -2.17 20.27
C GLY A 252 15.12 -1.29 19.10
N HIS A 253 13.86 -1.40 18.68
CA HIS A 253 13.25 -0.53 17.68
C HIS A 253 12.97 0.83 18.30
N ALA A 254 13.80 1.81 17.96
CA ALA A 254 13.56 3.19 18.32
C ALA A 254 12.64 3.85 17.29
N VAL A 255 11.72 4.68 17.77
CA VAL A 255 11.13 5.73 16.95
C VAL A 255 12.25 6.71 16.61
N ASP A 256 12.85 6.60 15.42
CA ASP A 256 13.81 7.58 14.91
C ASP A 256 13.05 8.64 14.10
N ALA A 257 12.64 9.71 14.79
CA ALA A 257 12.06 10.90 14.17
C ALA A 257 13.12 11.82 13.51
N GLY A 258 14.25 11.26 13.07
CA GLY A 258 15.36 11.97 12.46
C GLY A 258 15.20 12.21 10.95
N LEU A 259 16.33 12.50 10.29
CA LEU A 259 16.43 12.81 8.86
C LEU A 259 15.79 11.76 7.93
N HIS A 260 15.70 10.49 8.34
CA HIS A 260 15.07 9.43 7.55
C HIS A 260 13.59 9.69 7.29
N THR A 261 12.84 10.09 8.33
CA THR A 261 11.41 10.39 8.23
C THR A 261 11.16 11.57 7.28
N LEU A 262 12.04 12.58 7.30
CA LEU A 262 11.95 13.74 6.40
C LEU A 262 12.43 13.44 4.98
N ALA A 263 13.38 12.51 4.81
CA ALA A 263 13.87 12.10 3.49
C ALA A 263 12.86 11.18 2.76
N GLY A 264 12.09 10.39 3.51
CA GLY A 264 11.15 9.39 3.00
C GLY A 264 10.19 9.89 1.92
N PRO A 265 9.46 11.01 2.11
CA PRO A 265 8.53 11.50 1.09
C PRO A 265 9.21 11.81 -0.25
N MET A 266 10.44 12.34 -0.24
CA MET A 266 11.19 12.60 -1.47
C MET A 266 11.79 11.33 -2.08
N PHE A 267 12.22 10.38 -1.25
CA PHE A 267 12.63 9.05 -1.71
C PHE A 267 11.47 8.37 -2.48
N TYR A 268 10.29 8.33 -1.87
CA TYR A 268 9.11 7.70 -2.49
C TYR A 268 8.56 8.50 -3.67
N LEU A 269 8.65 9.84 -3.65
CA LEU A 269 8.33 10.63 -4.85
C LEU A 269 9.27 10.27 -6.01
N GLY A 270 10.56 10.05 -5.73
CA GLY A 270 11.52 9.54 -6.72
C GLY A 270 11.11 8.18 -7.29
N LYS A 271 10.73 7.23 -6.43
CA LYS A 271 10.25 5.90 -6.85
C LYS A 271 8.92 5.94 -7.62
N ILE A 272 8.03 6.88 -7.31
CA ILE A 272 6.79 7.08 -8.07
C ILE A 272 7.07 7.67 -9.46
N LEU A 273 8.02 8.60 -9.57
CA LEU A 273 8.35 9.22 -10.85
C LEU A 273 9.20 8.31 -11.74
N VAL A 274 10.07 7.51 -11.14
CA VAL A 274 10.99 6.59 -11.81
C VAL A 274 10.91 5.21 -11.13
N PRO A 275 9.91 4.38 -11.45
CA PRO A 275 9.65 3.11 -10.78
C PRO A 275 10.55 1.99 -11.32
N VAL A 276 11.86 2.14 -11.10
CA VAL A 276 12.90 1.16 -11.45
C VAL A 276 13.63 0.69 -10.21
N HIS A 277 14.34 -0.44 -10.33
CA HIS A 277 15.05 -1.06 -9.20
C HIS A 277 14.09 -1.34 -8.05
N LEU A 278 12.95 -1.97 -8.37
CA LEU A 278 11.89 -2.25 -7.41
C LEU A 278 12.20 -3.55 -6.66
N THR A 279 12.18 -3.52 -5.34
CA THR A 279 12.56 -4.66 -4.49
C THR A 279 11.70 -4.72 -3.23
N VAL A 280 11.74 -5.85 -2.54
CA VAL A 280 10.97 -6.09 -1.30
C VAL A 280 11.31 -5.06 -0.23
N ASP A 281 12.59 -4.74 -0.05
CA ASP A 281 13.10 -3.89 1.02
C ASP A 281 14.13 -2.89 0.47
N TYR A 282 13.95 -1.62 0.85
CA TYR A 282 14.90 -0.55 0.62
C TYR A 282 15.48 -0.04 1.92
N TRP A 283 16.71 0.46 1.84
CA TRP A 283 17.32 1.23 2.91
C TRP A 283 17.21 2.72 2.62
N ILE A 284 16.36 3.43 3.36
CA ILE A 284 16.34 4.90 3.30
C ILE A 284 17.51 5.42 4.14
N GLY A 285 18.53 5.95 3.48
CA GLY A 285 19.66 6.61 4.14
C GLY A 285 19.29 7.99 4.72
N ARG A 286 20.16 8.53 5.59
CA ARG A 286 20.07 9.93 6.03
C ARG A 286 20.50 10.83 4.88
N SER A 287 19.53 11.37 4.15
CA SER A 287 19.80 12.28 3.03
C SER A 287 19.33 13.71 3.36
N PRO A 288 20.25 14.61 3.78
CA PRO A 288 19.92 16.02 3.98
C PRO A 288 19.35 16.68 2.72
N LEU A 289 19.76 16.24 1.53
CA LEU A 289 19.22 16.72 0.26
C LEU A 289 17.74 16.36 0.10
N GLN A 290 17.36 15.10 0.38
CA GLN A 290 15.97 14.67 0.32
C GLN A 290 15.13 15.34 1.42
N ALA A 291 15.67 15.45 2.64
CA ALA A 291 14.99 16.14 3.74
C ALA A 291 14.78 17.65 3.44
N GLY A 292 15.82 18.32 2.91
CA GLY A 292 15.73 19.71 2.48
C GLY A 292 14.74 19.89 1.32
N GLY A 293 14.77 18.97 0.34
CA GLY A 293 13.80 18.93 -0.76
C GLY A 293 12.36 18.79 -0.28
N PHE A 294 12.12 17.93 0.72
CA PHE A 294 10.81 17.79 1.35
C PHE A 294 10.34 19.10 1.98
N VAL A 295 11.17 19.76 2.78
CA VAL A 295 10.84 21.03 3.45
C VAL A 295 10.59 22.13 2.43
N LEU A 296 11.45 22.27 1.41
CA LEU A 296 11.32 23.29 0.37
C LEU A 296 10.06 23.09 -0.48
N LEU A 297 9.78 21.86 -0.93
CA LEU A 297 8.58 21.56 -1.71
C LEU A 297 7.32 21.79 -0.87
N THR A 298 7.31 21.36 0.38
CA THR A 298 6.21 21.59 1.32
C THR A 298 5.97 23.09 1.52
N GLY A 299 7.03 23.86 1.80
CA GLY A 299 6.96 25.31 1.97
C GLY A 299 6.43 26.02 0.72
N ALA A 300 6.95 25.66 -0.47
CA ALA A 300 6.53 26.23 -1.73
C ALA A 300 5.04 25.96 -2.05
N LEU A 301 4.57 24.72 -1.82
CA LEU A 301 3.18 24.34 -2.03
C LEU A 301 2.24 25.06 -1.05
N LEU A 302 2.61 25.15 0.23
CA LEU A 302 1.79 25.82 1.26
C LEU A 302 1.78 27.35 1.08
N TRP A 303 2.85 27.95 0.58
CA TRP A 303 2.94 29.38 0.29
C TRP A 303 2.04 29.80 -0.88
N SER A 304 1.96 28.96 -1.92
CA SER A 304 1.21 29.29 -3.13
C SER A 304 -0.29 29.08 -2.96
N ARG A 305 -1.06 30.18 -2.91
CA ARG A 305 -2.54 30.12 -2.90
C ARG A 305 -3.14 29.40 -4.10
N ARG A 306 -2.44 29.40 -5.25
CA ARG A 306 -2.88 28.68 -6.47
C ARG A 306 -2.63 27.17 -6.36
N ALA A 307 -1.67 26.74 -5.54
CA ALA A 307 -1.31 25.34 -5.35
C ALA A 307 -2.07 24.66 -4.20
N ARG A 308 -3.05 25.33 -3.56
CA ARG A 308 -3.78 24.77 -2.40
C ARG A 308 -4.29 23.33 -2.58
N PRO A 309 -4.90 22.93 -3.73
CA PRO A 309 -5.28 21.54 -3.97
C PRO A 309 -4.08 20.58 -4.00
N ALA A 310 -2.98 20.98 -4.66
CA ALA A 310 -1.75 20.19 -4.70
C ALA A 310 -1.08 20.11 -3.33
N ALA A 311 -1.10 21.19 -2.55
CA ALA A 311 -0.59 21.22 -1.19
C ALA A 311 -1.38 20.29 -0.26
N ALA A 312 -2.71 20.28 -0.37
CA ALA A 312 -3.56 19.34 0.37
C ALA A 312 -3.24 17.89 0.01
N ALA A 313 -3.14 17.56 -1.28
CA ALA A 313 -2.73 16.24 -1.72
C ALA A 313 -1.34 15.84 -1.20
N TRP A 314 -0.38 16.78 -1.23
CA TRP A 314 0.97 16.55 -0.71
C TRP A 314 0.99 16.31 0.81
N VAL A 315 0.21 17.06 1.58
CA VAL A 315 0.07 16.85 3.03
C VAL A 315 -0.59 15.50 3.32
N CYS A 316 -1.63 15.12 2.57
CA CYS A 316 -2.26 13.81 2.68
C CYS A 316 -1.28 12.68 2.33
N PHE A 317 -0.48 12.85 1.28
CA PHE A 317 0.58 11.91 0.89
C PHE A 317 1.58 11.71 2.03
N ALA A 318 2.15 12.80 2.55
CA ALA A 318 3.12 12.76 3.65
C ALA A 318 2.51 12.15 4.92
N ALA A 319 1.27 12.52 5.27
CA ALA A 319 0.58 12.01 6.45
C ALA A 319 0.24 10.52 6.34
N ALA A 320 -0.13 10.03 5.16
CA ALA A 320 -0.38 8.61 4.92
C ALA A 320 0.90 7.77 4.91
N LEU A 321 2.04 8.38 4.57
CA LEU A 321 3.33 7.72 4.50
C LEU A 321 4.06 7.68 5.84
N LEU A 322 3.85 8.72 6.66
CA LEU A 322 4.45 8.89 7.99
C LEU A 322 4.44 7.60 8.85
N PRO A 323 3.32 6.85 8.94
CA PRO A 323 3.28 5.66 9.79
C PRO A 323 4.31 4.60 9.35
N SER A 324 4.60 4.49 8.05
CA SER A 324 5.63 3.59 7.50
C SER A 324 7.05 4.11 7.67
N LEU A 325 7.25 5.41 7.92
CA LEU A 325 8.57 6.06 7.97
C LEU A 325 9.11 6.23 9.40
N VAL A 326 8.22 6.29 10.39
CA VAL A 326 8.58 6.55 11.80
C VAL A 326 9.21 5.32 12.46
N MET A 327 9.03 4.14 11.87
CA MET A 327 9.58 2.88 12.36
C MET A 327 10.96 2.61 11.76
N SER A 328 11.98 2.53 12.61
CA SER A 328 13.35 2.19 12.20
C SER A 328 13.80 0.86 12.81
N PHE A 329 14.48 0.06 11.99
CA PHE A 329 15.12 -1.21 12.32
C PHE A 329 16.63 -0.96 12.38
N HIS A 330 17.26 -1.17 13.54
CA HIS A 330 18.71 -0.99 13.73
C HIS A 330 19.28 0.35 13.20
N GLY A 331 18.54 1.45 13.40
CA GLY A 331 18.94 2.79 12.95
C GLY A 331 18.75 3.06 11.45
N ARG A 332 18.02 2.20 10.73
CA ARG A 332 17.63 2.40 9.33
C ARG A 332 16.12 2.26 9.18
N VAL A 333 15.50 3.10 8.36
CA VAL A 333 14.10 2.91 7.95
C VAL A 333 14.09 1.93 6.77
N VAL A 334 13.43 0.78 6.98
CA VAL A 334 13.13 -0.17 5.90
C VAL A 334 11.91 0.36 5.15
N ALA A 335 12.10 0.63 3.86
CA ALA A 335 11.03 1.04 2.97
C ALA A 335 10.61 -0.13 2.08
N HIS A 336 9.37 -0.10 1.59
CA HIS A 336 8.80 -1.13 0.73
C HIS A 336 7.92 -0.49 -0.35
N ASP A 337 7.68 -1.17 -1.47
CA ASP A 337 6.78 -0.65 -2.50
C ASP A 337 5.35 -0.54 -1.98
N ARG A 338 4.91 -1.52 -1.19
CA ARG A 338 3.61 -1.54 -0.50
C ARG A 338 3.35 -0.34 0.41
N SER A 339 4.36 0.46 0.77
CA SER A 339 4.17 1.65 1.60
C SER A 339 3.55 2.82 0.85
N VAL A 340 3.65 2.89 -0.49
CA VAL A 340 3.08 4.00 -1.27
C VAL A 340 1.65 3.75 -1.76
N TYR A 341 1.14 2.53 -1.65
CA TYR A 341 -0.17 2.16 -2.20
C TYR A 341 -1.30 3.10 -1.76
N LEU A 342 -1.45 3.30 -0.44
CA LEU A 342 -2.41 4.23 0.14
C LEU A 342 -1.99 5.71 -0.03
N PRO A 343 -0.75 6.14 0.26
CA PRO A 343 -0.33 7.53 0.04
C PRO A 343 -0.55 8.07 -1.38
N ALA A 344 -0.23 7.26 -2.40
CA ALA A 344 -0.28 7.65 -3.80
C ALA A 344 -1.71 7.99 -4.29
N LEU A 345 -2.75 7.56 -3.58
CA LEU A 345 -4.15 7.93 -3.88
C LEU A 345 -4.34 9.46 -3.93
N SER A 346 -3.73 10.17 -2.99
CA SER A 346 -3.85 11.63 -2.90
C SER A 346 -3.14 12.33 -4.08
N LEU A 347 -2.01 11.80 -4.53
CA LEU A 347 -1.29 12.29 -5.70
C LEU A 347 -2.06 12.00 -6.99
N ALA A 348 -2.74 10.85 -7.07
CA ALA A 348 -3.64 10.53 -8.19
C ALA A 348 -4.80 11.54 -8.28
N VAL A 349 -5.42 11.91 -7.14
CA VAL A 349 -6.46 12.96 -7.12
C VAL A 349 -5.90 14.31 -7.60
N ALA A 350 -4.68 14.69 -7.18
CA ALA A 350 -4.03 15.91 -7.67
C ALA A 350 -3.74 15.88 -9.17
N LEU A 351 -3.25 14.73 -9.68
CA LEU A 351 -3.03 14.49 -11.10
C LEU A 351 -4.33 14.67 -11.89
N ALA A 352 -5.45 14.13 -11.39
CA ALA A 352 -6.75 14.29 -12.01
C ALA A 352 -7.16 15.77 -12.14
N GLY A 353 -6.88 16.58 -11.12
CA GLY A 353 -7.11 18.03 -11.15
C GLY A 353 -6.26 18.74 -12.21
N GLY A 354 -4.98 18.39 -12.32
CA GLY A 354 -4.07 18.90 -13.36
C GLY A 354 -4.52 18.51 -14.76
N LEU A 355 -4.86 17.23 -14.97
CA LEU A 355 -5.39 16.72 -16.24
C LEU A 355 -6.69 17.42 -16.63
N LEU A 356 -7.61 17.62 -15.69
CA LEU A 356 -8.86 18.34 -15.96
C LEU A 356 -8.61 19.76 -16.46
N ALA A 357 -7.63 20.47 -15.88
CA ALA A 357 -7.26 21.81 -16.33
C ALA A 357 -6.71 21.79 -17.77
N LEU A 358 -5.86 20.82 -18.11
CA LEU A 358 -5.30 20.67 -19.45
C LEU A 358 -6.35 20.23 -20.49
N LEU A 359 -7.25 19.32 -20.12
CA LEU A 359 -8.33 18.82 -20.99
C LEU A 359 -9.38 19.89 -21.32
N ARG A 360 -9.54 20.88 -20.43
CA ARG A 360 -10.38 22.08 -20.64
C ARG A 360 -9.63 23.24 -21.30
N GLY A 361 -8.33 23.08 -21.54
CA GLY A 361 -7.50 24.06 -22.24
C GLY A 361 -7.72 24.04 -23.76
N GLY A 362 -6.75 24.57 -24.50
CA GLY A 362 -6.76 24.53 -25.96
C GLY A 362 -6.52 23.12 -26.54
N ARG A 363 -6.75 22.96 -27.85
CA ARG A 363 -6.54 21.68 -28.56
C ARG A 363 -5.15 21.09 -28.34
N LEU A 364 -4.11 21.92 -28.37
CA LEU A 364 -2.74 21.50 -28.14
C LEU A 364 -2.51 20.96 -26.72
N ALA A 365 -3.01 21.67 -25.69
CA ALA A 365 -2.88 21.24 -24.29
C ALA A 365 -3.63 19.92 -24.03
N ARG A 366 -4.82 19.77 -24.62
CA ARG A 366 -5.59 18.53 -24.55
C ARG A 366 -4.86 17.37 -25.23
N ALA A 367 -4.35 17.58 -26.45
CA ALA A 367 -3.61 16.55 -27.19
C ALA A 367 -2.35 16.13 -26.42
N ALA A 368 -1.56 17.10 -25.94
CA ALA A 368 -0.37 16.85 -25.13
C ALA A 368 -0.70 16.05 -23.85
N ALA A 369 -1.76 16.42 -23.13
CA ALA A 369 -2.17 15.70 -21.92
C ALA A 369 -2.57 14.25 -22.21
N LEU A 370 -3.33 14.01 -23.28
CA LEU A 370 -3.75 12.67 -23.68
C LEU A 370 -2.56 11.83 -24.17
N SER A 371 -1.69 12.39 -25.00
CA SER A 371 -0.48 11.70 -25.49
C SER A 371 0.48 11.37 -24.36
N ALA A 372 0.73 12.30 -23.45
CA ALA A 372 1.57 12.06 -22.28
C ALA A 372 0.97 10.98 -21.37
N SER A 373 -0.35 11.04 -21.11
CA SER A 373 -1.05 10.04 -20.31
C SER A 373 -0.98 8.64 -20.94
N ALA A 374 -1.18 8.55 -22.26
CA ALA A 374 -1.07 7.29 -22.99
C ALA A 374 0.36 6.73 -22.93
N GLY A 375 1.38 7.59 -23.08
CA GLY A 375 2.78 7.19 -22.93
C GLY A 375 3.10 6.67 -21.52
N VAL A 376 2.67 7.37 -20.47
CA VAL A 376 2.85 6.93 -19.07
C VAL A 376 2.15 5.60 -18.81
N LEU A 377 0.90 5.46 -19.25
CA LEU A 377 0.15 4.20 -19.08
C LEU A 377 0.82 3.05 -19.84
N ALA A 378 1.32 3.27 -21.06
CA ALA A 378 2.04 2.25 -21.81
C ALA A 378 3.33 1.81 -21.09
N ILE A 379 4.11 2.75 -20.58
CA ILE A 379 5.32 2.47 -19.78
C ILE A 379 4.95 1.68 -18.52
N PHE A 380 3.92 2.10 -17.79
CA PHE A 380 3.49 1.43 -16.57
C PHE A 380 2.94 0.02 -16.82
N ILE A 381 2.23 -0.21 -17.92
CA ILE A 381 1.83 -1.57 -18.32
C ILE A 381 3.07 -2.46 -18.50
N VAL A 382 4.07 -1.98 -19.23
CA VAL A 382 5.32 -2.75 -19.49
C VAL A 382 6.06 -3.02 -18.19
N LEU A 383 6.31 -1.99 -17.38
CA LEU A 383 7.06 -2.12 -16.13
C LEU A 383 6.33 -3.00 -15.11
N SER A 384 5.01 -2.85 -14.95
CA SER A 384 4.23 -3.72 -14.05
C SER A 384 4.20 -5.16 -14.53
N ARG A 385 4.11 -5.40 -15.86
CA ARG A 385 4.20 -6.75 -16.45
C ARG A 385 5.58 -7.37 -16.30
N ALA A 386 6.64 -6.57 -16.29
CA ALA A 386 7.99 -7.03 -16.01
C ALA A 386 8.21 -7.30 -14.50
N GLN A 387 7.55 -6.54 -13.62
CA GLN A 387 7.70 -6.67 -12.17
C GLN A 387 6.88 -7.84 -11.59
N MET A 388 5.73 -8.19 -12.16
CA MET A 388 4.89 -9.28 -11.64
C MET A 388 5.62 -10.62 -11.51
N PRO A 389 6.38 -11.12 -12.52
CA PRO A 389 7.12 -12.37 -12.41
C PRO A 389 8.11 -12.44 -11.25
N VAL A 390 8.60 -11.30 -10.75
CA VAL A 390 9.46 -11.25 -9.54
C VAL A 390 8.74 -11.85 -8.34
N TRP A 391 7.42 -11.67 -8.26
CA TRP A 391 6.58 -12.18 -7.17
C TRP A 391 5.89 -13.50 -7.50
N ALA A 392 6.31 -14.20 -8.57
CA ALA A 392 5.67 -15.45 -8.99
C ALA A 392 5.94 -16.60 -8.01
N ASP A 393 7.17 -16.66 -7.49
CA ASP A 393 7.66 -17.69 -6.58
C ASP A 393 8.89 -17.18 -5.79
N SER A 394 9.27 -17.93 -4.76
CA SER A 394 10.39 -17.62 -3.87
C SER A 394 11.73 -17.45 -4.60
N GLU A 395 12.06 -18.32 -5.56
CA GLU A 395 13.34 -18.25 -6.26
C GLU A 395 13.41 -17.01 -7.15
N SER A 396 12.36 -16.76 -7.94
CA SER A 396 12.23 -15.56 -8.77
C SER A 396 12.42 -14.28 -7.94
N LEU A 397 11.79 -14.22 -6.76
CA LEU A 397 11.92 -13.09 -5.84
C LEU A 397 13.35 -12.89 -5.37
N TRP A 398 13.99 -13.92 -4.80
CA TRP A 398 15.31 -13.74 -4.20
C TRP A 398 16.42 -13.56 -5.22
N ARG A 399 16.33 -14.18 -6.40
CA ARG A 399 17.27 -13.90 -7.49
C ARG A 399 17.20 -12.45 -7.94
N HIS A 400 16.00 -11.87 -8.03
CA HIS A 400 15.83 -10.45 -8.32
C HIS A 400 16.37 -9.56 -7.20
N VAL A 401 16.10 -9.89 -5.94
CA VAL A 401 16.61 -9.12 -4.79
C VAL A 401 18.15 -9.10 -4.77
N LEU A 402 18.81 -10.22 -5.08
CA LEU A 402 20.28 -10.33 -5.03
C LEU A 402 21.02 -9.52 -6.11
N VAL A 403 20.35 -9.10 -7.19
CA VAL A 403 20.97 -8.22 -8.21
C VAL A 403 20.86 -6.74 -7.86
N GLU A 404 20.08 -6.39 -6.83
CA GLU A 404 19.93 -5.00 -6.39
C GLU A 404 21.17 -4.51 -5.62
N PRO A 405 21.48 -3.19 -5.63
CA PRO A 405 22.74 -2.68 -5.07
C PRO A 405 22.95 -2.94 -3.56
N MET A 406 21.87 -3.11 -2.80
CA MET A 406 21.93 -3.34 -1.35
C MET A 406 20.84 -4.35 -0.93
N PRO A 407 21.04 -5.65 -1.21
CA PRO A 407 20.08 -6.67 -0.83
C PRO A 407 19.99 -6.78 0.71
N PRO A 408 18.82 -7.13 1.27
CA PRO A 408 18.69 -7.48 2.68
C PRO A 408 19.62 -8.63 3.07
N ASP A 409 20.04 -8.64 4.33
CA ASP A 409 20.99 -9.63 4.85
C ASP A 409 20.44 -11.06 4.84
N TYR A 410 19.12 -11.26 4.83
CA TYR A 410 18.48 -12.56 4.76
C TYR A 410 18.28 -13.10 3.32
N SER A 411 18.73 -12.38 2.29
CA SER A 411 18.43 -12.71 0.87
C SER A 411 19.03 -14.03 0.42
N HIS A 412 20.32 -14.26 0.66
CA HIS A 412 20.97 -15.54 0.31
C HIS A 412 20.39 -16.71 1.12
N LEU A 413 20.07 -16.48 2.38
CA LEU A 413 19.44 -17.48 3.24
C LEU A 413 18.06 -17.91 2.71
N ASN A 414 17.21 -16.96 2.31
CA ASN A 414 15.88 -17.29 1.80
C ASN A 414 15.92 -17.90 0.39
N LEU A 415 16.89 -17.51 -0.46
CA LEU A 415 17.15 -18.23 -1.71
C LEU A 415 17.62 -19.67 -1.43
N ALA A 416 18.51 -19.87 -0.47
CA ALA A 416 18.96 -21.21 -0.08
C ALA A 416 17.81 -22.08 0.42
N ASN A 417 16.89 -21.53 1.21
CA ASN A 417 15.67 -22.24 1.64
C ASN A 417 14.82 -22.66 0.43
N ALA A 418 14.55 -21.73 -0.51
CA ALA A 418 13.77 -22.04 -1.70
C ALA A 418 14.41 -23.15 -2.55
N LEU A 419 15.73 -23.08 -2.76
CA LEU A 419 16.47 -24.11 -3.50
C LEU A 419 16.49 -25.45 -2.76
N PHE A 420 16.57 -25.43 -1.43
CA PHE A 420 16.52 -26.64 -0.61
C PHE A 420 15.17 -27.34 -0.69
N GLU A 421 14.07 -26.59 -0.62
CA GLU A 421 12.70 -27.11 -0.79
C GLU A 421 12.49 -27.73 -2.17
N GLN A 422 13.14 -27.18 -3.21
CA GLN A 422 13.15 -27.76 -4.56
C GLN A 422 14.09 -28.98 -4.72
N GLY A 423 14.81 -29.38 -3.68
CA GLY A 423 15.77 -30.49 -3.71
C GLY A 423 17.15 -30.14 -4.31
N ARG A 424 17.40 -28.89 -4.67
CA ARG A 424 18.65 -28.40 -5.28
C ARG A 424 19.71 -28.10 -4.22
N ARG A 425 20.15 -29.15 -3.52
CA ARG A 425 21.01 -29.06 -2.33
C ARG A 425 22.37 -28.40 -2.58
N GLU A 426 23.00 -28.64 -3.73
CA GLU A 426 24.32 -28.06 -4.04
C GLU A 426 24.22 -26.54 -4.20
N GLU A 427 23.21 -26.06 -4.92
CA GLU A 427 22.96 -24.63 -5.08
C GLU A 427 22.56 -23.99 -3.75
N ALA A 428 21.70 -24.63 -2.96
CA ALA A 428 21.37 -24.17 -1.61
C ALA A 428 22.61 -24.06 -0.71
N ALA A 429 23.54 -25.02 -0.79
CA ALA A 429 24.79 -24.97 -0.03
C ALA A 429 25.72 -23.84 -0.50
N ALA A 430 25.74 -23.53 -1.79
CA ALA A 430 26.49 -22.40 -2.34
C ALA A 430 25.95 -21.06 -1.81
N GLU A 431 24.63 -20.87 -1.81
CA GLU A 431 23.97 -19.68 -1.28
C GLU A 431 24.18 -19.54 0.23
N LEU A 432 24.09 -20.63 1.01
CA LEU A 432 24.43 -20.59 2.44
C LEU A 432 25.89 -20.25 2.69
N SER A 433 26.79 -20.74 1.84
CA SER A 433 28.21 -20.38 1.94
C SER A 433 28.41 -18.88 1.67
N ALA A 434 27.65 -18.30 0.73
CA ALA A 434 27.64 -16.85 0.52
C ALA A 434 27.11 -16.10 1.74
N GLN A 435 25.98 -16.55 2.31
CA GLN A 435 25.39 -15.98 3.53
C GLN A 435 26.40 -15.98 4.69
N LEU A 436 27.04 -17.11 4.99
CA LEU A 436 27.97 -17.24 6.11
C LEU A 436 29.30 -16.49 5.88
N ARG A 437 29.68 -16.22 4.62
CA ARG A 437 30.82 -15.33 4.31
C ARG A 437 30.50 -13.87 4.60
N LEU A 438 29.29 -13.42 4.27
CA LEU A 438 28.85 -12.04 4.48
C LEU A 438 28.47 -11.76 5.93
N PHE A 439 27.83 -12.75 6.58
CA PHE A 439 27.33 -12.68 7.95
C PHE A 439 27.85 -13.88 8.77
N PRO A 440 29.13 -13.85 9.18
CA PRO A 440 29.68 -14.90 10.04
C PRO A 440 28.88 -15.02 11.34
N GLY A 441 28.42 -16.23 11.66
CA GLY A 441 27.61 -16.50 12.86
C GLY A 441 26.10 -16.34 12.70
N ASP A 442 25.57 -16.20 11.47
CA ASP A 442 24.12 -16.27 11.24
C ASP A 442 23.59 -17.67 11.63
N ARG A 443 23.01 -17.75 12.84
CA ARG A 443 22.48 -18.99 13.44
C ARG A 443 21.43 -19.67 12.58
N ARG A 444 20.69 -18.92 11.77
CA ARG A 444 19.65 -19.45 10.87
C ARG A 444 20.33 -20.19 9.70
N ALA A 445 21.34 -19.57 9.11
CA ALA A 445 22.14 -20.17 8.05
C ALA A 445 22.93 -21.40 8.53
N GLU A 446 23.50 -21.35 9.74
CA GLU A 446 24.14 -22.52 10.37
C GLU A 446 23.15 -23.66 10.65
N GLY A 447 21.92 -23.32 11.03
CA GLY A 447 20.80 -24.25 11.17
C GLY A 447 20.54 -25.02 9.87
N LEU A 448 20.26 -24.30 8.79
CA LEU A 448 19.98 -24.91 7.47
C LEU A 448 21.19 -25.69 6.93
N ALA A 449 22.41 -25.18 7.13
CA ALA A 449 23.63 -25.87 6.71
C ALA A 449 23.79 -27.24 7.41
N ARG A 450 23.37 -27.37 8.67
CA ARG A 450 23.35 -28.67 9.37
C ARG A 450 22.31 -29.62 8.79
N GLU A 451 21.17 -29.12 8.35
CA GLU A 451 20.12 -29.94 7.74
C GLU A 451 20.52 -30.47 6.36
N LEU A 452 21.15 -29.64 5.54
CA LEU A 452 21.67 -30.03 4.22
C LEU A 452 22.66 -31.21 4.28
N ARG A 453 23.43 -31.30 5.38
CA ARG A 453 24.40 -32.38 5.63
C ARG A 453 23.75 -33.69 6.08
N ARG A 454 22.46 -33.72 6.41
CA ARG A 454 21.76 -34.95 6.82
C ARG A 454 21.48 -35.85 5.60
N PRO A 455 21.62 -37.19 5.74
CA PRO A 455 21.28 -38.14 4.68
C PRO A 455 19.84 -37.97 4.20
N TRP A 456 19.62 -38.17 2.90
CA TRP A 456 18.31 -38.06 2.27
C TRP A 456 17.35 -39.12 2.87
N GLY A 457 16.15 -38.69 3.29
CA GLY A 457 15.15 -39.57 3.91
C GLY A 457 15.07 -39.55 5.46
N ALA A 458 15.91 -38.77 6.14
CA ALA A 458 15.91 -38.66 7.62
C ALA A 458 15.15 -37.43 8.18
N THR A 459 14.36 -36.72 7.37
CA THR A 459 13.75 -35.42 7.75
C THR A 459 12.38 -35.57 8.40
N SER A 460 12.25 -35.09 9.64
CA SER A 460 11.00 -34.82 10.34
C SER A 460 10.86 -33.36 10.79
N LEU A 461 11.63 -32.42 10.21
CA LEU A 461 11.55 -31.00 10.54
C LEU A 461 11.48 -30.18 9.25
N ASP A 462 10.45 -29.32 9.22
CA ASP A 462 10.12 -28.37 8.17
C ASP A 462 11.12 -27.19 8.21
N PRO A 463 11.98 -27.00 7.19
CA PRO A 463 12.96 -25.92 7.16
C PRO A 463 12.22 -24.58 7.14
N ARG A 464 12.29 -23.84 8.26
CA ARG A 464 11.52 -22.59 8.39
C ARG A 464 12.28 -21.41 7.75
N PRO A 465 11.64 -20.60 6.87
CA PRO A 465 12.28 -19.44 6.26
C PRO A 465 12.67 -18.39 7.29
N ALA A 466 13.67 -17.56 7.04
CA ALA A 466 14.10 -16.57 8.03
C ALA A 466 13.02 -15.51 8.26
N LEU A 467 12.73 -15.19 9.53
CA LEU A 467 11.96 -13.98 9.86
C LEU A 467 12.83 -12.75 9.54
N PRO A 468 12.28 -11.70 8.88
CA PRO A 468 13.02 -10.47 8.58
C PRO A 468 13.56 -9.75 9.84
N TYR A 469 13.02 -10.10 11.02
CA TYR A 469 13.21 -9.36 12.27
C TYR A 469 13.91 -10.17 13.37
N ASN A 470 14.29 -11.43 13.10
CA ASN A 470 15.04 -12.23 14.07
C ASN A 470 16.54 -12.14 13.79
N HIS A 471 17.20 -11.20 14.46
CA HIS A 471 18.66 -11.13 14.61
C HIS A 471 19.05 -11.34 16.07
#